data_AF-A0A9P6ISG2-F1
#
_entry.id   AF-A0A9P6ISG2-F1
#
_cell.length_a   1.000
_cell.length_b   1.000
_cell.length_c   1.000
_cell.angle_alpha   90.00
_cell.angle_beta   90.00
_cell.angle_gamma   90.00
#
_symmetry.space_group_name_H-M   'P 1'
#
loop_
_entity.id
_entity.type
_entity.pdbx_description
1 polymer ?
#
loop_
_entity_poly.entity_id
_entity_poly.type
_entity_poly.pdbx_seq_one_letter_code
_entity_poly.pdbx_strand_id
1 'polypeptide(L)'
;MAGGWPVLKKLDLHGVILDEQMSMIFKGMQKATKLVLASTAQTVLLPTACQHLKRHFSSLVQLDLRRAGVDSATICYILCSCPRLEEFTADK
;
A
#
# COMPACT_ATOMS: atom_id res chain seq x y z
N MET A 1 5.17 18.43 -7.77
CA MET A 1 4.62 18.49 -6.39
C MET A 1 5.30 17.42 -5.55
N ALA A 2 6.09 17.83 -4.58
CA ALA A 2 6.90 16.95 -3.74
C ALA A 2 6.01 16.21 -2.73
N GLY A 3 6.03 14.87 -2.75
CA GLY A 3 5.34 14.04 -1.76
C GLY A 3 5.95 14.23 -0.37
N GLY A 4 5.18 14.84 0.54
CA GLY A 4 5.63 15.47 1.79
C GLY A 4 5.58 14.62 3.05
N TRP A 5 5.91 13.33 2.97
CA TRP A 5 5.75 12.41 4.12
C TRP A 5 7.06 11.66 4.48
N PRO A 6 8.22 12.34 4.63
CA PRO A 6 9.52 11.68 4.82
C PRO A 6 9.66 10.93 6.15
N VAL A 7 8.82 11.27 7.13
CA VAL A 7 8.85 10.70 8.49
C VAL A 7 7.60 9.86 8.80
N LEU A 8 6.71 9.65 7.83
CA LEU A 8 5.51 8.84 8.04
C LEU A 8 5.93 7.40 8.30
N LYS A 9 5.54 6.88 9.47
CA LYS A 9 5.85 5.51 9.91
C LYS A 9 4.67 4.56 9.74
N LYS A 10 3.46 5.07 9.93
CA LYS A 10 2.21 4.32 9.85
C LYS A 10 1.19 5.15 9.09
N LEU A 11 0.53 4.54 8.12
CA LEU A 11 -0.61 5.10 7.41
C LEU A 11 -1.79 4.14 7.60
N ASP A 12 -2.81 4.62 8.28
CA ASP A 12 -4.02 3.86 8.57
C ASP A 12 -5.19 4.50 7.80
N LEU A 13 -5.76 3.75 6.85
CA LEU A 13 -6.78 4.22 5.92
C LEU A 13 -8.07 3.43 6.13
N HIS A 14 -9.14 4.14 6.48
CA HIS A 14 -10.47 3.60 6.73
C HIS A 14 -11.49 4.23 5.79
N GLY A 15 -12.49 3.45 5.33
CA GLY A 15 -13.59 3.94 4.49
C GLY A 15 -13.62 3.34 3.08
N VAL A 16 -14.27 4.01 2.13
CA VAL A 16 -14.20 3.65 0.70
C VAL A 16 -13.21 4.60 0.06
N ILE A 17 -12.06 4.08 -0.39
CA ILE A 17 -11.04 4.86 -1.08
C ILE A 17 -10.96 4.38 -2.53
N LEU A 18 -11.13 5.30 -3.46
CA LEU A 18 -11.05 4.98 -4.88
C LEU A 18 -9.58 4.76 -5.28
N ASP A 19 -9.34 3.95 -6.32
CA ASP A 19 -7.99 3.63 -6.78
C ASP A 19 -7.17 4.89 -7.13
N GLU A 20 -7.80 5.89 -7.72
CA GLU A 20 -7.15 7.17 -8.05
C GLU A 20 -6.66 7.90 -6.79
N GLN A 21 -7.45 7.85 -5.71
CA GLN A 21 -7.10 8.44 -4.42
C GLN A 21 -5.96 7.65 -3.77
N MET A 22 -6.01 6.31 -3.81
CA MET A 22 -4.91 5.45 -3.36
C MET A 22 -3.62 5.70 -4.15
N SER A 23 -3.72 5.83 -5.47
CA SER A 23 -2.60 6.15 -6.36
C SER A 23 -1.98 7.50 -6.00
N MET A 24 -2.80 8.53 -5.74
CA MET A 24 -2.33 9.83 -5.27
C MET A 24 -1.63 9.76 -3.90
N ILE A 25 -2.19 8.99 -2.95
CA ILE A 25 -1.59 8.75 -1.63
C ILE A 25 -0.22 8.07 -1.79
N PHE A 26 -0.15 6.97 -2.54
CA PHE A 26 1.10 6.25 -2.81
C PHE A 26 2.14 7.11 -3.52
N LYS A 27 1.71 7.97 -4.45
CA LYS A 27 2.57 8.95 -5.11
C LYS A 27 3.12 9.99 -4.12
N GLY A 28 2.33 10.40 -3.14
CA GLY A 28 2.72 11.32 -2.08
C GLY A 28 3.69 10.73 -1.06
N MET A 29 3.79 9.40 -0.95
CA MET A 29 4.61 8.73 0.04
C MET A 29 6.06 8.46 -0.36
N GLN A 30 6.54 8.88 -1.55
CA GLN A 30 7.85 8.52 -2.14
C GLN A 30 9.10 8.60 -1.23
N LYS A 31 9.03 9.29 -0.10
CA LYS A 31 10.13 9.45 0.87
C LYS A 31 9.92 8.70 2.20
N ALA A 32 8.84 7.95 2.38
CA ALA A 32 8.57 7.21 3.59
C ALA A 32 9.49 5.98 3.69
N THR A 33 10.37 5.97 4.69
CA THR A 33 11.43 4.95 4.87
C THR A 33 11.00 3.73 5.67
N LYS A 34 9.86 3.81 6.36
CA LYS A 34 9.19 2.69 7.02
C LYS A 34 7.70 2.93 6.88
N LEU A 35 7.00 2.08 6.14
CA LEU A 35 5.57 2.19 5.99
C LEU A 35 4.91 0.96 6.58
N VAL A 36 4.15 1.18 7.64
CA VAL A 36 3.09 0.28 8.10
C VAL A 36 1.82 0.75 7.42
N LEU A 37 1.41 0.07 6.34
CA LEU A 37 0.17 0.39 5.65
C LEU A 37 -0.92 -0.49 6.24
N ALA A 38 -1.87 0.10 6.97
CA ALA A 38 -3.09 -0.57 7.39
C ALA A 38 -4.25 0.00 6.59
N SER A 39 -4.71 -0.72 5.58
CA SER A 39 -5.93 -0.36 4.85
C SER A 39 -7.03 -1.29 5.30
N THR A 40 -8.04 -0.74 5.97
CA THR A 40 -9.32 -1.41 6.26
C THR A 40 -10.40 -1.04 5.25
N ALA A 41 -10.02 -0.27 4.23
CA ALA A 41 -10.92 0.33 3.28
C ALA A 41 -11.42 -0.68 2.24
N GLN A 42 -12.72 -0.63 1.94
CA GLN A 42 -13.31 -1.30 0.77
C GLN A 42 -12.80 -0.60 -0.48
N THR A 43 -11.69 -1.11 -1.01
CA THR A 43 -11.06 -0.58 -2.22
C THR A 43 -10.95 -1.72 -3.21
N VAL A 44 -10.93 -1.41 -4.51
CA VAL A 44 -10.40 -2.35 -5.49
C VAL A 44 -9.04 -1.78 -5.84
N LEU A 45 -7.98 -2.38 -5.30
CA LEU A 45 -6.62 -2.01 -5.67
C LEU A 45 -6.40 -2.41 -7.13
N LEU A 46 -6.49 -1.43 -8.03
CA LEU A 46 -6.25 -1.63 -9.46
C LEU A 46 -4.73 -1.54 -9.74
N PRO A 47 -4.29 -1.97 -10.94
CA PRO A 47 -2.87 -2.00 -11.29
C PRO A 47 -2.14 -0.66 -11.13
N THR A 48 -2.87 0.46 -11.24
CA THR A 48 -2.39 1.83 -11.14
C THR A 48 -1.90 2.23 -9.75
N ALA A 49 -2.67 1.94 -8.71
CA ALA A 49 -2.21 2.15 -7.34
C ALA A 49 -1.05 1.19 -7.00
N CYS A 50 -1.12 -0.06 -7.45
CA CYS A 50 -0.03 -1.03 -7.27
C CYS A 50 1.29 -0.54 -7.90
N GLN A 51 1.27 0.07 -9.08
CA GLN A 51 2.48 0.63 -9.70
C GLN A 51 3.16 1.71 -8.85
N HIS A 52 2.39 2.52 -8.12
CA HIS A 52 2.94 3.52 -7.22
C HIS A 52 3.41 2.89 -5.90
N LEU A 53 2.70 1.87 -5.42
CA LEU A 53 3.10 1.08 -4.26
C LEU A 53 4.45 0.36 -4.49
N LYS A 54 4.74 -0.08 -5.72
CA LYS A 54 6.04 -0.71 -6.07
C LYS A 54 7.25 0.10 -5.63
N ARG A 55 7.14 1.44 -5.67
CA ARG A 55 8.23 2.34 -5.28
C ARG A 55 8.56 2.29 -3.78
N HIS A 56 7.71 1.64 -2.98
CA HIS A 56 7.79 1.49 -1.53
C HIS A 56 8.11 0.08 -1.06
N PHE A 57 8.13 -0.90 -1.97
CA PHE A 57 8.27 -2.30 -1.58
C PHE A 57 9.59 -2.63 -0.87
N SER A 58 10.65 -1.87 -1.15
CA SER A 58 11.94 -2.01 -0.47
C SER A 58 11.97 -1.47 0.96
N SER A 59 10.95 -0.72 1.39
CA SER A 59 10.84 -0.13 2.74
C SER A 59 9.61 -0.61 3.52
N LEU A 60 8.70 -1.33 2.88
CA LEU A 60 7.51 -1.90 3.50
C LEU A 60 7.88 -3.02 4.47
N VAL A 61 7.42 -2.89 5.72
CA VAL A 61 7.63 -3.87 6.80
C VAL A 61 6.31 -4.52 7.20
N GLN A 62 5.22 -3.77 7.20
CA GLN A 62 3.89 -4.28 7.54
C GLN A 62 2.88 -3.78 6.50
N LEU A 63 2.07 -4.68 5.99
CA LEU A 63 1.04 -4.39 4.99
C LEU A 63 -0.25 -5.14 5.31
N ASP A 64 -1.29 -4.39 5.58
CA ASP A 64 -2.64 -4.88 5.80
C ASP A 64 -3.55 -4.35 4.69
N LEU A 65 -4.09 -5.28 3.91
CA LEU A 65 -4.97 -5.11 2.78
C LEU A 65 -6.36 -5.71 3.06
N ARG A 66 -6.74 -5.88 4.33
CA ARG A 66 -8.08 -6.36 4.67
C ARG A 66 -9.14 -5.47 4.03
N ARG A 67 -10.13 -6.10 3.42
CA ARG A 67 -11.21 -5.43 2.69
C ARG A 67 -10.77 -4.64 1.46
N ALA A 68 -9.49 -4.65 1.08
CA ALA A 68 -8.97 -3.91 -0.07
C ALA A 68 -9.24 -4.57 -1.44
N GLY A 69 -10.16 -5.55 -1.49
CA GLY A 69 -10.66 -6.15 -2.74
C GLY A 69 -9.56 -6.60 -3.69
N VAL A 70 -8.45 -7.12 -3.14
CA VAL A 70 -7.27 -7.51 -3.91
C VAL A 70 -7.40 -8.94 -4.42
N ASP A 71 -7.12 -9.13 -5.70
CA ASP A 71 -7.06 -10.47 -6.27
C ASP A 71 -5.79 -11.23 -5.86
N SER A 72 -5.84 -12.56 -5.98
CA SER A 72 -4.72 -13.44 -5.64
C SER A 72 -3.44 -13.09 -6.40
N ALA A 73 -3.55 -12.61 -7.64
CA ALA A 73 -2.41 -12.26 -8.49
C ALA A 73 -1.67 -11.03 -7.95
N THR A 74 -2.41 -10.02 -7.49
CA THR A 74 -1.90 -8.79 -6.89
C THR A 74 -1.24 -9.10 -5.55
N ILE A 75 -1.84 -9.96 -4.73
CA ILE A 75 -1.24 -10.43 -3.48
C ILE A 75 0.11 -11.11 -3.76
N CYS A 76 0.16 -12.08 -4.67
CA CYS A 76 1.40 -12.75 -5.05
C CYS A 76 2.45 -11.76 -5.56
N TYR A 77 2.03 -10.80 -6.38
CA TYR A 77 2.93 -9.77 -6.91
C TYR A 77 3.56 -8.92 -5.80
N ILE A 78 2.76 -8.49 -4.81
CA ILE A 78 3.21 -7.70 -3.66
C ILE A 78 4.20 -8.52 -2.81
N LEU A 79 3.84 -9.75 -2.44
CA LEU A 79 4.67 -10.62 -1.61
C LEU A 79 6.03 -10.92 -2.26
N CYS A 80 6.04 -11.19 -3.57
CA CYS A 80 7.28 -11.43 -4.32
C CYS A 80 8.15 -10.18 -4.47
N SER A 81 7.58 -8.99 -4.31
CA SER A 81 8.28 -7.73 -4.58
C SER A 81 8.69 -6.97 -3.30
N CYS A 82 8.23 -7.38 -2.11
CA CYS A 82 8.52 -6.73 -0.83
C CYS A 82 9.55 -7.53 0.01
N PRO A 83 10.87 -7.34 -0.19
CA PRO A 83 11.90 -8.16 0.46
C PRO A 83 12.03 -7.94 1.98
N ARG A 84 11.41 -6.90 2.53
CA ARG A 84 11.46 -6.54 3.95
C ARG A 84 10.12 -6.71 4.67
N LEU A 85 9.13 -7.29 3.99
CA LEU A 85 7.80 -7.47 4.55
C LEU A 85 7.85 -8.53 5.65
N GLU A 86 7.56 -8.13 6.88
CA GLU A 86 7.54 -8.99 8.06
C GLU A 86 6.10 -9.40 8.41
N GLU A 87 5.13 -8.50 8.21
CA GLU A 87 3.72 -8.78 8.47
C GLU A 87 2.86 -8.45 7.25
N PHE A 88 2.05 -9.43 6.84
CA PHE A 88 1.08 -9.30 5.76
C PHE A 88 -0.29 -9.77 6.22
N THR A 89 -1.34 -9.00 5.98
CA THR A 89 -2.73 -9.40 6.25
C THR A 89 -3.60 -9.03 5.06
N ALA A 90 -4.46 -9.96 4.62
CA ALA A 90 -5.45 -9.71 3.58
C ALA A 90 -6.67 -10.61 3.82
N ASP A 91 -7.86 -10.05 3.62
CA ASP A 91 -9.12 -10.82 3.60
C ASP A 91 -9.45 -11.17 2.15
N LYS A 92 -9.98 -12.38 1.93
CA LYS A 92 -10.41 -12.86 0.61
C LYS A 92 -11.81 -12.37 0.25
#